data_AF-F5GYL6-F1
#
_entry.id   AF-F5GYL6-F1
#
_cell.length_a   1.000
_cell.length_b   1.000
_cell.length_c   1.000
_cell.angle_alpha   90.00
_cell.angle_beta   90.00
_cell.angle_gamma   90.00
#
_symmetry.space_group_name_H-M   'P 1'
#
loop_
_entity.id
_entity.type
_entity.pdbx_description
1 polymer ?
#
loop_
_entity_poly.entity_id
_entity_poly.type
_entity_poly.pdbx_seq_one_letter_code
_entity_poly.pdbx_strand_id
1 'polypeptide(L)' 'MAAAAARWNHVWVGTETGILKGVNLQRKQAANFTAGGQPRREEAVSALCWGTGGETQ' A
#
# COMPACT_ATOMS: atom_id res chain seq x y z
N MET A 1 -11.27 11.59 3.66
CA MET A 1 -11.04 10.21 4.16
C MET A 1 -9.63 9.70 3.85
N ALA A 2 -9.09 9.88 2.63
CA ALA A 2 -7.75 9.39 2.24
C ALA A 2 -6.56 9.96 3.06
N ALA A 3 -6.58 11.24 3.43
CA ALA A 3 -5.48 11.86 4.18
C ALA A 3 -5.26 11.24 5.57
N ALA A 4 -6.33 10.74 6.23
CA ALA A 4 -6.21 10.11 7.53
C ALA A 4 -5.56 8.72 7.44
N ALA A 5 -5.79 7.98 6.36
CA ALA A 5 -5.16 6.69 6.10
C ALA A 5 -3.69 6.85 5.69
N ALA A 6 -3.34 7.95 4.99
CA ALA A 6 -1.98 8.25 4.59
C ALA A 6 -1.02 8.36 5.80
N ARG A 7 -1.49 8.91 6.93
CA ARG A 7 -0.67 9.12 8.14
C ARG A 7 -0.19 7.82 8.79
N TRP A 8 -0.84 6.69 8.51
CA TRP A 8 -0.53 5.39 9.11
C TRP A 8 0.41 4.55 8.26
N ASN A 9 0.86 5.06 7.11
CA ASN A 9 1.77 4.34 6.24
C ASN A 9 3.21 4.68 6.60
N HIS A 10 4.03 3.63 6.67
CA HIS A 10 5.47 3.74 6.96
C HIS A 10 6.28 3.76 5.67
N VAL A 11 5.81 3.03 4.64
CA VAL A 11 6.46 2.94 3.33
C VAL A 11 5.48 3.34 2.25
N TRP A 12 5.99 4.03 1.25
CA TRP A 12 5.26 4.43 0.06
C TRP A 12 5.92 3.84 -1.18
N VAL A 13 5.12 3.16 -2.01
CA VAL A 13 5.59 2.57 -3.27
C VAL A 13 4.81 3.21 -4.41
N GLY A 14 5.52 3.98 -5.23
CA GLY A 14 5.01 4.50 -6.49
C GLY A 14 5.09 3.43 -7.58
N THR A 15 4.13 3.42 -8.48
CA THR A 15 4.14 2.58 -9.68
C THR A 15 4.00 3.46 -10.91
N GLU A 16 4.53 3.02 -12.05
CA GLU A 16 4.45 3.75 -13.33
C GLU A 16 2.99 3.92 -13.83
N THR A 17 2.05 3.15 -13.26
CA THR A 17 0.60 3.25 -13.57
C THR A 17 -0.08 4.45 -12.89
N GLY A 18 0.64 5.24 -12.08
CA GLY A 18 0.09 6.37 -11.35
C GLY A 18 -0.64 6.00 -10.05
N ILE A 19 -0.57 4.73 -9.65
CA ILE A 19 -1.09 4.25 -8.37
C ILE A 19 0.00 4.36 -7.33
N LEU A 20 -0.34 4.99 -6.21
CA LEU A 20 0.51 5.09 -5.03
C LEU A 20 0.04 4.09 -3.98
N LYS A 21 0.96 3.31 -3.43
CA LYS A 21 0.65 2.42 -2.30
C LYS A 21 1.22 2.93 -1.00
N GLY A 22 0.35 3.02 -0.01
CA GLY A 22 0.75 3.18 1.38
C GLY A 22 0.80 1.82 2.08
N VAL A 23 1.89 1.53 2.77
CA VAL A 23 2.11 0.29 3.50
C VAL A 23 2.30 0.58 4.98
N ASN A 24 1.45 -0.02 5.82
CA ASN A 24 1.61 -0.02 7.28
C ASN A 24 2.28 -1.33 7.71
N LEU A 25 3.55 -1.24 8.09
CA LEU A 25 4.35 -2.40 8.47
C LEU A 25 3.90 -3.04 9.79
N GLN A 26 3.45 -2.22 10.75
CA GLN A 26 3.00 -2.71 12.06
C GLN A 26 1.71 -3.52 11.96
N ARG A 27 0.72 -2.99 11.21
CA ARG A 27 -0.59 -3.61 11.02
C ARG A 27 -0.61 -4.65 9.90
N LYS A 28 0.49 -4.77 9.16
CA LYS A 28 0.59 -5.60 7.96
C LYS A 28 -0.52 -5.29 6.92
N GLN A 29 -0.76 -4.00 6.68
CA GLN A 29 -1.81 -3.52 5.76
C GLN A 29 -1.23 -2.71 4.62
N ALA A 30 -1.87 -2.77 3.45
CA ALA A 30 -1.57 -1.92 2.30
C ALA A 30 -2.86 -1.31 1.74
N ALA A 31 -2.77 -0.05 1.32
CA ALA A 31 -3.87 0.68 0.70
C ALA A 31 -3.41 1.32 -0.61
N ASN A 32 -4.28 1.29 -1.63
CA ASN A 32 -4.05 1.98 -2.89
C ASN A 32 -4.62 3.40 -2.83
N PHE A 33 -3.85 4.35 -3.33
CA PHE A 33 -4.21 5.75 -3.46
C PHE A 33 -4.04 6.12 -4.93
N THR A 34 -5.09 6.71 -5.50
CA THR A 34 -5.04 7.24 -6.87
C THR A 34 -5.67 8.64 -6.88
N ALA A 35 -5.33 9.44 -7.88
CA ALA A 35 -5.94 10.75 -8.07
C ALA A 35 -7.47 10.66 -8.28
N GLY A 36 -7.94 9.56 -8.89
CA GLY A 36 -9.36 9.30 -9.17
C GLY A 36 -10.13 8.58 -8.06
N GLY A 37 -9.52 8.28 -6.91
CA GLY A 37 -10.15 7.53 -5.83
C GLY A 37 -9.69 6.07 -5.74
N GLN A 38 -10.62 5.11 -5.67
CA GLN A 38 -10.29 3.68 -5.59
C GLN A 38 -9.97 3.13 -7.00
N PRO A 39 -8.81 2.50 -7.21
CA PRO A 39 -8.49 1.89 -8.50
C PRO A 39 -9.44 0.73 -8.80
N ARG A 40 -9.60 0.38 -10.08
CA ARG A 40 -10.30 -0.86 -10.45
C ARG A 40 -9.53 -2.05 -9.86
N ARG A 41 -10.25 -3.13 -9.56
CA ARG A 41 -9.66 -4.34 -8.95
C ARG A 41 -8.47 -4.88 -9.75
N GLU A 42 -8.50 -4.70 -11.06
CA GLU A 42 -7.49 -5.15 -12.02
C GLU A 42 -6.22 -4.29 -11.98
N GLU A 43 -6.36 -3.01 -11.63
CA GLU A 43 -5.29 -2.02 -11.55
C GLU A 43 -4.69 -1.98 -10.14
N ALA A 44 -5.49 -2.34 -9.13
CA ALA A 44 -5.05 -2.46 -7.76
C ALA A 44 -4.02 -3.58 -7.64
N VAL A 45 -2.80 -3.27 -7.19
CA VAL A 45 -1.89 -4.38 -6.84
C VAL A 45 -2.50 -5.10 -5.64
N SER A 46 -2.76 -6.38 -5.81
CA SER A 46 -3.58 -7.22 -4.94
C SER A 46 -2.74 -8.18 -4.09
N ALA A 47 -1.45 -8.32 -4.37
CA ALA A 47 -0.54 -9.17 -3.62
C ALA A 47 0.45 -8.31 -2.82
N LEU A 48 0.42 -8.47 -1.49
CA LEU A 48 1.50 -8.03 -0.62
C LEU A 48 1.85 -9.21 0.29
N CYS A 49 3.06 -9.74 0.14
CA CYS A 49 3.58 -10.80 0.99
C CYS A 49 4.37 -10.16 2.12
N TRP A 50 4.12 -10.60 3.35
CA TRP A 50 4.89 -10.20 4.51
C TRP A 50 5.87 -11.31 4.81
N GLY A 51 7.16 -10.98 4.94
CA GLY A 51 8.15 -11.92 5.45
C GLY A 51 7.72 -12.47 6.81
N THR A 52 8.10 -13.71 7.09
CA THR A 52 7.86 -14.30 8.42
C THR A 52 8.74 -13.57 9.45
N GLY A 53 8.34 -13.52 10.72
CA GLY A 53 9.06 -12.76 11.76
C GLY A 53 10.49 -13.25 12.04
N GLY A 54 10.94 -14.33 11.40
CA GLY A 54 12.31 -14.85 11.48
C GLY A 54 13.18 -14.53 10.26
N GLU A 55 12.68 -13.81 9.26
CA GLU A 55 13.50 -13.34 8.14
C GLU A 55 14.21 -12.05 8.55
N THR A 56 15.32 -12.21 9.26
CA THR A 56 16.35 -11.17 9.44
C THR A 56 17.58 -11.59 8.65
N GLN A 57 18.13 -10.66 7.86
CA GLN A 57 19.45 -10.80 7.25
C GLN A 57 20.55 -10.67 8.32
#